data_AF-A0A928RTZ1-F1
#
_entry.id   AF-A0A928RTZ1-F1
#
_cell.length_a   1.000
_cell.length_b   1.000
_cell.length_c   1.000
_cell.angle_alpha   90.00
_cell.angle_beta   90.00
_cell.angle_gamma   90.00
#
_symmetry.space_group_name_H-M   'P 1'
#
loop_
_entity.id
_entity.type
_entity.pdbx_description
1 polymer ?
#
loop_
_entity_poly.entity_id
_entity_poly.type
_entity_poly.pdbx_seq_one_letter_code
_entity_poly.pdbx_strand_id
1 'polypeptide(L)'
;MAQKFNIKGEGNQTAGRDINYYLSGYDDLGKKFIFSPKIMAEIIDAVYNEIDNPSELDDFERPDIEEKNKLNEITQDFFDNIIKECYDEFGKIDKFLKSPANSKYQKKYAAIVKEISGEIYARISNGEKLQNMLPSLLNYAKLKDESFDSEKGHWLQVFSYYMYVNCDIGKKK
;
A
#
# COMPACT_ATOMS: atom_id res chain seq x y z
N MET A 1 2.29 -40.64 52.44
CA MET A 1 1.29 -39.75 51.82
C MET A 1 1.92 -38.40 51.53
N ALA A 2 1.55 -37.83 50.39
CA ALA A 2 1.77 -36.46 49.88
C ALA A 2 3.18 -36.06 49.38
N GLN A 3 3.29 -36.03 48.05
CA GLN A 3 4.29 -35.34 47.24
C GLN A 3 4.28 -33.82 47.47
N LYS A 4 5.47 -33.21 47.47
CA LYS A 4 5.68 -31.82 47.04
C LYS A 4 6.78 -31.80 45.99
N PHE A 5 6.40 -31.50 44.76
CA PHE A 5 7.32 -31.28 43.65
C PHE A 5 8.11 -29.98 43.90
N ASN A 6 9.43 -30.09 43.93
CA ASN A 6 10.34 -28.96 44.01
C ASN A 6 11.13 -28.92 42.70
N ILE A 7 10.62 -28.18 41.71
CA ILE A 7 11.29 -28.00 40.44
C ILE A 7 12.33 -26.89 40.63
N LYS A 8 13.61 -27.28 40.54
CA LYS A 8 14.74 -26.37 40.48
C LYS A 8 14.57 -25.44 39.29
N GLY A 9 14.64 -24.14 39.54
CA GLY A 9 14.85 -23.14 38.48
C GLY A 9 16.27 -23.30 37.94
N GLU A 10 16.39 -23.93 36.78
CA GLU A 10 17.59 -23.83 35.96
C GLU A 10 17.40 -22.65 35.00
N GLY A 11 18.30 -21.68 35.11
CA GLY A 11 18.32 -20.54 34.22
C GLY A 11 18.50 -21.00 32.77
N ASN A 12 17.67 -20.45 31.88
CA ASN A 12 18.04 -20.38 30.48
C ASN A 12 17.65 -19.02 29.91
N GLN A 13 18.67 -18.38 29.34
CA GLN A 13 18.61 -17.10 28.67
C GLN A 13 17.75 -17.21 27.40
N THR A 14 16.93 -16.19 27.16
CA THR A 14 16.44 -15.72 25.86
C THR A 14 16.04 -16.75 24.80
N ALA A 15 14.73 -16.85 24.55
CA ALA A 15 14.19 -17.29 23.26
C ALA A 15 13.26 -16.21 22.68
N GLY A 16 13.84 -15.04 22.37
CA GLY A 16 13.29 -14.11 21.39
C GLY A 16 13.56 -14.61 19.97
N ARG A 17 13.18 -15.86 19.68
CA ARG A 17 13.23 -16.46 18.35
C ARG A 17 11.80 -16.90 18.08
N ASP A 18 11.11 -16.15 17.22
CA ASP A 18 9.98 -16.61 16.39
C ASP A 18 9.35 -15.49 15.53
N ILE A 19 9.96 -14.30 15.42
CA ILE A 19 9.49 -13.27 14.47
C ILE A 19 10.39 -13.16 13.22
N ASN A 20 11.59 -13.76 13.20
CA ASN A 20 12.54 -13.57 12.11
C ASN A 20 12.51 -14.63 10.99
N TYR A 21 11.68 -15.68 11.09
CA TYR A 21 11.67 -16.73 10.06
C TYR A 21 10.82 -16.38 8.83
N TYR A 22 9.93 -15.38 8.93
CA TYR A 22 9.16 -14.87 7.79
C TYR A 22 9.85 -13.69 7.08
N LEU A 23 10.88 -13.09 7.70
CA LEU A 23 11.60 -11.95 7.13
C LEU A 23 12.86 -12.36 6.37
N SER A 24 13.44 -13.53 6.65
CA SER A 24 14.66 -14.01 5.98
C SER A 24 14.46 -14.46 4.53
N GLY A 25 13.22 -14.62 4.06
CA GLY A 25 12.90 -14.95 2.67
C GLY A 25 12.73 -13.74 1.74
N TYR A 26 12.73 -12.52 2.28
CA TYR A 26 12.48 -11.28 1.52
C TYR A 26 13.74 -10.46 1.21
N ASP A 27 14.90 -10.85 1.76
CA ASP A 27 16.15 -10.11 1.60
C ASP A 27 16.92 -10.43 0.30
N ASP A 28 16.40 -11.30 -0.58
CA ASP A 28 17.09 -11.71 -1.83
C ASP A 28 16.41 -11.21 -3.13
N LEU A 29 15.36 -10.39 -3.05
CA LEU A 29 14.80 -9.66 -4.20
C LEU A 29 15.27 -8.20 -4.15
N GLY A 30 16.50 -7.99 -4.61
CA GLY A 30 17.20 -6.71 -4.64
C GLY A 30 16.55 -5.61 -5.48
N LYS A 31 15.42 -5.08 -5.00
CA LYS A 31 15.01 -3.67 -5.08
C LYS A 31 13.90 -3.48 -4.05
N LYS A 32 14.20 -2.84 -2.92
CA LYS A 32 13.18 -2.24 -2.06
C LYS A 32 12.65 -1.02 -2.81
N PHE A 33 11.35 -0.77 -2.81
CA PHE A 33 10.81 0.49 -3.35
C PHE A 33 11.50 1.65 -2.63
N ILE A 34 11.73 2.77 -3.31
CA ILE A 34 12.27 3.98 -2.67
C ILE A 34 11.30 5.11 -2.94
N PHE A 35 10.45 5.39 -1.95
CA PHE A 35 9.59 6.57 -1.90
C PHE A 35 9.51 7.05 -0.45
N SER A 36 8.98 8.25 -0.21
CA SER A 36 8.80 8.80 1.14
C SER A 36 7.54 8.27 1.83
N PRO A 37 7.64 7.32 2.79
CA PRO A 37 6.46 6.76 3.46
C PRO A 37 5.77 7.79 4.36
N LYS A 38 6.55 8.71 4.94
CA LYS A 38 6.03 9.78 5.78
C LYS A 38 5.10 10.73 5.02
N ILE A 39 5.48 11.15 3.81
CA ILE A 39 4.62 12.02 2.98
C ILE A 39 3.32 11.29 2.64
N MET A 40 3.42 9.98 2.36
CA MET A 40 2.25 9.15 2.10
C MET A 40 1.34 9.02 3.32
N ALA A 41 1.90 8.79 4.51
CA ALA A 41 1.17 8.77 5.77
C ALA A 41 0.46 10.11 6.02
N GLU A 42 1.13 11.24 5.77
CA GLU A 42 0.53 12.58 5.92
C GLU A 42 -0.66 12.83 4.99
N ILE A 43 -0.67 12.23 3.79
CA ILE A 43 -1.80 12.32 2.86
C ILE A 43 -2.94 11.44 3.37
N ILE A 44 -2.63 10.19 3.71
CA ILE A 44 -3.61 9.21 4.20
C ILE A 44 -4.29 9.71 5.47
N ASP A 45 -3.54 10.28 6.41
CA ASP A 45 -4.10 10.86 7.63
C ASP A 45 -5.04 12.02 7.32
N ALA A 46 -4.70 12.87 6.35
CA ALA A 46 -5.56 13.99 5.99
C ALA A 46 -6.85 13.54 5.30
N VAL A 47 -6.74 12.56 4.40
CA VAL A 47 -7.86 11.93 3.71
C VAL A 47 -8.79 11.27 4.73
N TYR A 48 -8.24 10.45 5.62
CA TYR A 48 -8.98 9.76 6.68
C TYR A 48 -9.76 10.74 7.56
N ASN A 49 -9.13 11.83 8.01
CA ASN A 49 -9.76 12.83 8.88
C ASN A 49 -10.86 13.65 8.18
N GLU A 50 -10.89 13.71 6.84
CA GLU A 50 -11.90 14.45 6.08
C GLU A 50 -13.07 13.56 5.62
N ILE A 51 -12.87 12.25 5.58
CA ILE A 51 -13.82 11.25 5.07
C ILE A 51 -14.93 10.87 6.06
N ASP A 52 -14.92 11.39 7.29
CA ASP A 52 -15.86 11.03 8.36
C ASP A 52 -17.34 11.48 8.12
N ASN A 53 -17.70 11.80 6.87
CA ASN A 53 -19.07 12.03 6.43
C ASN A 53 -19.65 10.78 5.73
N PRO A 54 -20.68 10.14 6.31
CA PRO A 54 -21.34 9.01 5.68
C PRO A 54 -22.21 9.47 4.50
N SER A 55 -22.10 8.76 3.38
CA SER A 55 -22.94 8.88 2.18
C SER A 55 -22.69 10.13 1.32
N GLU A 56 -21.59 10.12 0.58
CA GLU A 56 -21.58 10.78 -0.73
C GLU A 56 -21.53 9.72 -1.81
N LEU A 57 -22.33 9.91 -2.86
CA LEU A 57 -22.39 9.03 -4.01
C LEU A 57 -20.98 8.95 -4.61
N ASP A 58 -20.48 7.73 -4.83
CA ASP A 58 -19.25 7.49 -5.57
C ASP A 58 -19.42 8.06 -7.00
N ASP A 59 -18.78 9.20 -7.25
CA ASP A 59 -18.71 9.86 -8.55
C ASP A 59 -17.37 9.61 -9.25
N PHE A 60 -16.60 8.63 -8.78
CA PHE A 60 -15.32 8.29 -9.38
C PHE A 60 -15.51 7.81 -10.83
N GLU A 61 -14.88 8.53 -11.75
CA GLU A 61 -14.88 8.15 -13.15
C GLU A 61 -14.05 6.88 -13.34
N ARG A 62 -14.72 5.78 -13.70
CA ARG A 62 -14.10 4.46 -13.88
C ARG A 62 -13.56 4.36 -15.31
N PRO A 63 -12.23 4.37 -15.53
CA PRO A 63 -11.67 4.31 -16.87
C PRO A 63 -11.84 2.91 -17.48
N ASP A 64 -11.85 2.84 -18.81
CA ASP A 64 -11.68 1.57 -19.53
C ASP A 64 -10.30 0.97 -19.21
N ILE A 65 -10.31 -0.04 -18.34
CA ILE A 65 -9.12 -0.56 -17.69
C ILE A 65 -8.54 -1.80 -18.39
N GLU A 66 -9.28 -2.45 -19.29
CA GLU A 66 -8.87 -3.76 -19.83
C GLU A 66 -7.52 -3.71 -20.54
N GLU A 67 -7.36 -2.74 -21.45
CA GLU A 67 -6.10 -2.55 -22.17
C GLU A 67 -4.98 -2.11 -21.23
N LYS A 68 -5.30 -1.31 -20.21
CA LYS A 68 -4.32 -0.91 -19.20
C LYS A 68 -3.86 -2.10 -18.34
N ASN A 69 -4.78 -2.97 -17.92
CA ASN A 69 -4.49 -4.20 -17.17
C ASN A 69 -3.56 -5.09 -17.99
N LYS A 70 -3.87 -5.26 -19.28
CA LYS A 70 -3.02 -6.02 -20.22
C LYS A 70 -1.62 -5.41 -20.34
N LEU A 71 -1.49 -4.09 -20.53
CA LEU A 71 -0.19 -3.41 -20.66
C LEU A 71 0.69 -3.54 -19.40
N ASN A 72 0.04 -3.60 -18.23
CA ASN A 72 0.71 -3.63 -16.93
C ASN A 72 0.78 -5.02 -16.29
N GLU A 73 0.35 -6.07 -17.01
CA GLU A 73 0.33 -7.46 -16.54
C GLU A 73 -0.45 -7.62 -15.22
N ILE A 74 -1.61 -6.98 -15.13
CA ILE A 74 -2.60 -7.22 -14.08
C ILE A 74 -3.62 -8.22 -14.60
N THR A 75 -3.81 -9.34 -13.89
CA THR A 75 -4.82 -10.33 -14.24
C THR A 75 -6.23 -9.80 -13.95
N GLN A 76 -7.21 -10.32 -14.70
CA GLN A 76 -8.62 -10.00 -14.47
C GLN A 76 -9.05 -10.36 -13.04
N ASP A 77 -8.65 -11.54 -12.54
CA ASP A 77 -8.98 -11.98 -11.18
C ASP A 77 -8.42 -11.05 -10.11
N PHE A 78 -7.18 -10.58 -10.27
CA PHE A 78 -6.59 -9.62 -9.32
C PHE A 78 -7.36 -8.30 -9.38
N PHE A 79 -7.70 -7.85 -10.58
CA PHE A 79 -8.44 -6.62 -10.74
C PHE A 79 -9.83 -6.68 -10.11
N ASP A 80 -10.64 -7.67 -10.50
CA ASP A 80 -12.05 -7.77 -10.10
C ASP A 80 -12.21 -8.08 -8.61
N ASN A 81 -11.33 -8.89 -8.02
CA ASN A 81 -11.48 -9.30 -6.62
C ASN A 81 -10.69 -8.45 -5.62
N ILE A 82 -9.76 -7.60 -6.07
CA ILE A 82 -8.88 -6.83 -5.18
C ILE A 82 -8.96 -5.34 -5.47
N ILE A 83 -8.70 -4.90 -6.70
CA ILE A 83 -8.66 -3.47 -7.04
C ILE A 83 -10.07 -2.87 -7.06
N LYS A 84 -11.00 -3.59 -7.69
CA LYS A 84 -12.37 -3.11 -7.91
C LYS A 84 -13.18 -2.96 -6.63
N GLU A 85 -12.87 -3.78 -5.62
CA GLU A 85 -13.48 -3.71 -4.29
C GLU A 85 -13.17 -2.39 -3.57
N CYS A 86 -12.14 -1.64 -4.02
CA CYS A 86 -11.75 -0.36 -3.42
C CYS A 86 -12.37 0.88 -4.09
N TYR A 87 -13.33 0.69 -5.02
CA TYR A 87 -13.84 1.79 -5.84
C TYR A 87 -14.59 2.85 -5.03
N ASP A 88 -15.36 2.44 -4.02
CA ASP A 88 -16.09 3.38 -3.16
C ASP A 88 -15.11 4.27 -2.38
N GLU A 89 -13.93 3.77 -2.03
CA GLU A 89 -12.86 4.56 -1.41
C GLU A 89 -12.12 5.46 -2.42
N PHE A 90 -12.09 5.12 -3.71
CA PHE A 90 -11.46 5.94 -4.73
C PHE A 90 -12.17 7.27 -4.92
N GLY A 91 -13.51 7.29 -4.92
CA GLY A 91 -14.27 8.54 -5.00
C GLY A 91 -13.93 9.50 -3.86
N LYS A 92 -13.71 8.96 -2.65
CA LYS A 92 -13.30 9.75 -1.49
C LYS A 92 -11.91 10.37 -1.66
N ILE A 93 -10.95 9.60 -2.16
CA ILE A 93 -9.59 10.09 -2.44
C ILE A 93 -9.62 11.15 -3.55
N ASP A 94 -10.35 10.89 -4.63
CA ASP A 94 -10.45 11.78 -5.78
C ASP A 94 -11.06 13.13 -5.38
N LYS A 95 -12.18 13.12 -4.66
CA LYS A 95 -12.82 14.32 -4.13
C LYS A 95 -11.87 15.11 -3.23
N PHE A 96 -11.19 14.42 -2.30
CA PHE A 96 -10.22 15.05 -1.41
C PHE A 96 -9.10 15.76 -2.20
N LEU A 97 -8.51 15.08 -3.19
CA LEU A 97 -7.38 15.60 -3.97
C LEU A 97 -7.78 16.71 -4.96
N LYS A 98 -9.02 16.70 -5.45
CA LYS A 98 -9.57 17.74 -6.33
C LYS A 98 -10.02 19.00 -5.59
N SER A 99 -10.24 18.92 -4.27
CA SER A 99 -10.62 20.07 -3.45
C SER A 99 -9.51 21.15 -3.43
N PRO A 100 -9.81 22.42 -3.81
CA PRO A 100 -8.82 23.51 -3.76
C PRO A 100 -8.24 23.75 -2.36
N ALA A 101 -9.03 23.48 -1.30
CA ALA A 101 -8.60 23.58 0.09
C ALA A 101 -7.45 22.60 0.41
N ASN A 102 -7.37 21.50 -0.34
CA ASN A 102 -6.41 20.42 -0.16
C ASN A 102 -5.24 20.48 -1.16
N SER A 103 -5.06 21.61 -1.86
CA SER A 103 -3.97 21.81 -2.83
C SER A 103 -2.56 21.52 -2.28
N LYS A 104 -2.33 21.68 -0.97
CA LYS A 104 -1.07 21.28 -0.32
C LYS A 104 -0.84 19.76 -0.36
N TYR A 105 -1.88 18.96 -0.23
CA TYR A 105 -1.82 17.50 -0.32
C TYR A 105 -1.75 17.04 -1.78
N GLN A 106 -2.40 17.75 -2.70
CA GLN A 106 -2.25 17.49 -4.14
C GLN A 106 -0.77 17.59 -4.58
N LYS A 107 -0.03 18.59 -4.08
CA LYS A 107 1.41 18.72 -4.35
C LYS A 107 2.23 17.56 -3.78
N LYS A 108 1.91 17.11 -2.55
CA LYS A 108 2.55 15.95 -1.92
C LYS A 108 2.25 14.66 -2.68
N TYR A 109 1.00 14.48 -3.09
CA TYR A 109 0.54 13.37 -3.92
C TYR A 109 1.33 13.31 -5.23
N ALA A 110 1.43 14.43 -5.95
CA ALA A 110 2.20 14.50 -7.20
C ALA A 110 3.69 14.15 -7.01
N ALA A 111 4.29 14.55 -5.88
CA ALA A 111 5.67 14.19 -5.55
C ALA A 111 5.82 12.67 -5.35
N ILE A 112 4.93 12.04 -4.58
CA ILE A 112 4.95 10.60 -4.34
C ILE A 112 4.67 9.80 -5.62
N VAL A 113 3.70 10.24 -6.44
CA VAL A 113 3.43 9.63 -7.75
C VAL A 113 4.69 9.59 -8.61
N LYS A 114 5.49 10.68 -8.60
CA LYS A 114 6.76 10.74 -9.35
C LYS A 114 7.79 9.74 -8.84
N GLU A 115 7.96 9.62 -7.52
CA GLU A 115 8.88 8.66 -6.89
C GLU A 115 8.47 7.22 -7.21
N ILE A 116 7.20 6.87 -6.95
CA ILE A 116 6.66 5.53 -7.17
C ILE A 116 6.67 5.16 -8.66
N SER A 117 6.33 6.10 -9.56
CA SER A 117 6.36 5.84 -11.01
C SER A 117 7.75 5.47 -11.50
N GLY A 118 8.80 6.17 -11.02
CA GLY A 118 10.18 5.88 -11.41
C GLY A 118 10.58 4.44 -11.04
N GLU A 119 10.25 4.02 -9.83
CA GLU A 119 10.48 2.65 -9.35
C GLU A 119 9.71 1.62 -10.16
N ILE A 120 8.42 1.87 -10.42
CA ILE A 120 7.57 0.97 -11.21
C ILE A 120 8.11 0.81 -12.62
N TYR A 121 8.43 1.91 -13.31
CA TYR A 121 8.93 1.82 -14.69
C TYR A 121 10.27 1.08 -14.77
N ALA A 122 11.17 1.32 -13.81
CA ALA A 122 12.44 0.60 -13.74
C ALA A 122 12.22 -0.91 -13.59
N ARG A 123 11.26 -1.32 -12.75
CA ARG A 123 10.93 -2.74 -12.50
C ARG A 123 10.20 -3.40 -13.65
N ILE A 124 9.24 -2.72 -14.27
CA ILE A 124 8.59 -3.20 -15.50
C ILE A 124 9.63 -3.43 -16.60
N SER A 125 10.61 -2.53 -16.73
CA SER A 125 11.71 -2.68 -17.70
C SER A 125 12.62 -3.88 -17.41
N ASN A 126 12.61 -4.39 -16.17
CA ASN A 126 13.31 -5.60 -15.76
C ASN A 126 12.40 -6.86 -15.76
N GLY A 127 11.18 -6.76 -16.30
CA GLY A 127 10.24 -7.88 -16.42
C GLY A 127 9.40 -8.18 -15.17
N GLU A 128 9.36 -7.27 -14.19
CA GLU A 128 8.48 -7.42 -13.03
C GLU A 128 7.04 -7.01 -13.38
N LYS A 129 6.06 -7.79 -12.92
CA LYS A 129 4.62 -7.54 -13.14
C LYS A 129 4.07 -6.52 -12.14
N LEU A 130 3.26 -5.57 -12.61
CA LEU A 130 2.73 -4.51 -11.73
C LEU A 130 1.86 -5.04 -10.60
N GLN A 131 1.10 -6.12 -10.83
CA GLN A 131 0.30 -6.76 -9.78
C GLN A 131 1.13 -7.20 -8.56
N ASN A 132 2.42 -7.54 -8.74
CA ASN A 132 3.30 -7.94 -7.64
C ASN A 132 3.93 -6.73 -6.94
N MET A 133 4.05 -5.62 -7.66
CA MET A 133 4.61 -4.37 -7.17
C MET A 133 3.65 -3.63 -6.24
N LEU A 134 2.34 -3.62 -6.54
CA LEU A 134 1.36 -2.86 -5.75
C LEU A 134 1.33 -3.29 -4.26
N PRO A 135 1.27 -4.59 -3.91
CA PRO A 135 1.38 -5.02 -2.50
C PRO A 135 2.77 -4.76 -1.90
N SER A 136 3.82 -4.75 -2.73
CA SER A 136 5.19 -4.49 -2.27
C SER A 136 5.40 -3.03 -1.82
N LEU A 137 4.63 -2.08 -2.35
CA LEU A 137 4.60 -0.69 -1.86
C LEU A 137 4.14 -0.62 -0.40
N LEU A 138 3.06 -1.35 -0.07
CA LEU A 138 2.53 -1.45 1.29
C LEU A 138 3.57 -2.04 2.25
N ASN A 139 4.19 -3.15 1.86
CA ASN A 139 5.21 -3.82 2.67
C ASN A 139 6.41 -2.90 2.94
N TYR A 140 6.85 -2.15 1.93
CA TYR A 140 7.93 -1.18 2.10
C TYR A 140 7.54 -0.05 3.07
N ALA A 141 6.35 0.54 2.92
CA ALA A 141 5.94 1.64 3.79
C ALA A 141 5.85 1.19 5.25
N LYS A 142 5.21 0.04 5.52
CA LYS A 142 5.10 -0.55 6.86
C LYS A 142 6.47 -0.84 7.49
N LEU A 143 7.43 -1.28 6.68
CA LEU A 143 8.80 -1.52 7.14
C LEU A 143 9.53 -0.22 7.52
N LYS A 144 9.15 0.91 6.95
CA LYS A 144 9.87 2.19 7.08
C LYS A 144 9.19 3.20 7.98
N ASP A 145 7.89 3.05 8.23
CA ASP A 145 7.11 3.94 9.05
C ASP A 145 6.10 3.12 9.86
N GLU A 146 6.34 3.05 11.17
CA GLU A 146 5.54 2.28 12.12
C GLU A 146 4.13 2.87 12.30
N SER A 147 3.85 4.06 11.78
CA SER A 147 2.50 4.65 11.83
C SER A 147 1.50 3.94 10.94
N PHE A 148 1.93 3.09 9.99
CA PHE A 148 1.04 2.27 9.17
C PHE A 148 0.54 1.03 9.90
N ASP A 149 -0.37 1.23 10.85
CA ASP A 149 -1.14 0.15 11.49
C ASP A 149 -2.09 -0.57 10.51
N SER A 150 -2.98 -1.44 11.00
CA SER A 150 -3.90 -2.20 10.14
C SER A 150 -4.85 -1.31 9.34
N GLU A 151 -5.33 -0.21 9.92
CA GLU A 151 -6.31 0.67 9.30
C GLU A 151 -5.64 1.60 8.29
N LYS A 152 -4.54 2.27 8.66
CA LYS A 152 -3.75 3.08 7.73
C LYS A 152 -3.11 2.22 6.63
N GLY A 153 -2.77 0.97 6.95
CA GLY A 153 -2.28 -0.01 6.00
C GLY A 153 -3.30 -0.34 4.91
N HIS A 154 -4.59 -0.41 5.25
CA HIS A 154 -5.66 -0.57 4.25
C HIS A 154 -5.73 0.66 3.34
N TRP A 155 -5.75 1.88 3.90
CA TRP A 155 -5.77 3.10 3.10
C TRP A 155 -4.56 3.28 2.19
N LEU A 156 -3.39 2.82 2.62
CA LEU A 156 -2.19 2.77 1.79
C LEU A 156 -2.34 1.82 0.59
N GLN A 157 -2.96 0.66 0.80
CA GLN A 157 -3.27 -0.27 -0.27
C GLN A 157 -4.27 0.35 -1.26
N VAL A 158 -5.37 0.91 -0.76
CA VAL A 158 -6.37 1.64 -1.55
C VAL A 158 -5.70 2.76 -2.35
N PHE A 159 -4.84 3.57 -1.73
CA PHE A 159 -4.12 4.65 -2.40
C PHE A 159 -3.25 4.15 -3.57
N SER A 160 -2.58 3.01 -3.39
CA SER A 160 -1.75 2.42 -4.43
C SER A 160 -2.60 1.95 -5.62
N TYR A 161 -3.77 1.38 -5.36
CA TYR A 161 -4.71 0.97 -6.40
C TYR A 161 -5.39 2.17 -7.07
N TYR A 162 -5.72 3.21 -6.31
CA TYR A 162 -6.21 4.48 -6.82
C TYR A 162 -5.23 5.10 -7.82
N MET A 163 -3.95 5.23 -7.44
CA MET A 163 -2.89 5.73 -8.34
C MET A 163 -2.83 4.92 -9.64
N TYR A 164 -2.99 3.60 -9.55
CA TYR A 164 -3.01 2.75 -10.73
C TYR A 164 -4.24 3.03 -11.58
N VAL A 165 -5.45 2.96 -11.04
CA VAL A 165 -6.69 3.15 -11.81
C VAL A 165 -6.75 4.56 -12.41
N ASN A 166 -6.37 5.59 -11.65
CA ASN A 166 -6.33 6.99 -12.09
C ASN A 166 -5.20 7.31 -13.08
N CYS A 167 -4.42 6.32 -13.51
CA CYS A 167 -3.34 6.51 -14.50
C CYS A 167 -2.17 7.40 -14.07
N ASP A 168 -1.98 7.52 -12.77
CA ASP A 168 -0.82 8.15 -12.17
C ASP A 168 0.41 7.24 -12.22
N ILE A 169 0.24 5.92 -12.07
CA ILE A 169 1.31 4.93 -12.13
C ILE A 169 1.05 3.82 -13.17
N GLY A 170 2.13 3.11 -13.52
CA GLY A 170 2.14 2.08 -14.56
C GLY A 170 2.21 2.67 -15.97
N LYS A 171 2.26 1.79 -16.98
CA LYS A 171 2.14 2.17 -18.39
C LYS A 171 0.76 2.80 -18.64
N LYS A 172 0.76 3.89 -19.40
CA LYS A 172 -0.45 4.58 -19.86
C LYS A 172 -0.94 3.97 -21.18
N LYS A 173 -2.26 3.97 -21.37
CA LYS A 173 -2.92 3.73 -22.66
C LYS A 173 -2.90 5.01 -23.47
#